data_AF-A0A8K1CPV2-F1
#
_entry.id   AF-A0A8K1CPV2-F1
#
_cell.length_a   1.000
_cell.length_b   1.000
_cell.length_c   1.000
_cell.angle_alpha   90.00
_cell.angle_beta   90.00
_cell.angle_gamma   90.00
#
_symmetry.space_group_name_H-M   'P 1'
#
loop_
_entity.id
_entity.type
_entity.pdbx_description
1 polymer ?
#
loop_
_entity_poly.entity_id
_entity_poly.type
_entity_poly.pdbx_seq_one_letter_code
_entity_poly.pdbx_strand_id
1 'polypeptide(L)'
;MVASKRGAALHALVLGGLGAWLTFAFTNPLGQSWTLKDYVFVLAVIVAVFYNRLSTMKYENLMQIEHRKKRQSVQSLQRIEWVHGLPRQIELNKGTWCKDSRAALKTMEKLRQVFTHGGVQFVALTQEKREELAAYEEKGRGASDFQPLEEFSFSIAIEDGLMSKEYLVRFDIYHIPHMFIIGKDKVIHWYGKPSEKGIEGRIRDCLLADNTPLNAESFAVADVHMKKVN
;
A
#
# COMPACT_ATOMS: atom_id res chain seq x y z
N MET A 1 -14.77 -2.01 1.82
CA MET A 1 -16.21 -1.71 1.62
C MET A 1 -16.32 -0.27 1.18
N VAL A 2 -16.80 -0.01 -0.04
CA VAL A 2 -17.10 1.37 -0.47
C VAL A 2 -18.30 1.84 0.34
N ALA A 3 -18.09 2.78 1.26
CA ALA A 3 -19.18 3.38 2.00
C ALA A 3 -20.11 4.09 0.99
N SER A 4 -21.39 3.68 0.95
CA SER A 4 -22.40 4.29 0.09
C SER A 4 -23.19 5.33 0.88
N LYS A 5 -23.70 6.38 0.23
CA LYS A 5 -24.65 7.33 0.84
C LYS A 5 -25.83 6.60 1.51
N ARG A 6 -26.23 5.45 0.94
CA ARG A 6 -27.25 4.56 1.53
C ARG A 6 -26.78 3.92 2.85
N GLY A 7 -25.50 3.54 2.94
CA GLY A 7 -24.91 3.01 4.17
C GLY A 7 -24.71 4.08 5.25
N ALA A 8 -24.44 5.34 4.87
CA ALA A 8 -24.41 6.46 5.79
C ALA A 8 -25.81 6.76 6.35
N ALA A 9 -26.83 6.76 5.49
CA ALA A 9 -28.23 6.89 5.90
C ALA A 9 -28.68 5.74 6.81
N LEU A 10 -28.32 4.50 6.49
CA LEU A 10 -28.66 3.33 7.31
C LEU A 10 -28.02 3.41 8.71
N HIS A 11 -26.73 3.76 8.82
CA HIS A 11 -26.08 3.95 10.12
C HIS A 11 -26.72 5.09 10.93
N ALA A 12 -27.06 6.20 10.27
CA ALA A 12 -27.72 7.33 10.92
C ALA A 12 -29.12 6.94 11.44
N LEU A 13 -29.88 6.14 10.68
CA LEU A 13 -31.19 5.65 11.08
C LEU A 13 -31.10 4.62 12.21
N VAL A 14 -30.12 3.71 12.21
CA VAL A 14 -29.92 2.74 13.30
C VAL A 14 -29.54 3.44 14.60
N LEU A 15 -28.58 4.36 14.57
CA LEU A 15 -28.17 5.13 15.75
C LEU A 15 -29.25 6.13 16.19
N GLY A 16 -30.00 6.71 15.25
CA GLY A 16 -31.18 7.51 15.53
C GLY A 16 -32.30 6.70 16.19
N GLY A 17 -32.53 5.47 15.73
CA GLY A 17 -33.48 4.53 16.33
C GLY A 17 -33.07 4.11 17.74
N LEU A 18 -31.77 3.91 17.99
CA LEU A 18 -31.24 3.70 19.34
C LEU A 18 -31.43 4.93 20.23
N GLY A 19 -31.18 6.12 19.69
CA GLY A 19 -31.46 7.39 20.39
C GLY A 19 -32.93 7.52 20.76
N ALA A 20 -33.83 7.25 19.82
CA ALA A 20 -35.27 7.25 20.04
C ALA A 20 -35.70 6.21 21.08
N TRP A 21 -35.15 5.01 21.03
CA TRP A 21 -35.44 3.96 22.01
C TRP A 21 -34.97 4.35 23.41
N LEU A 22 -33.77 4.92 23.55
CA LEU A 22 -33.27 5.44 24.82
C LEU A 22 -34.16 6.57 25.36
N THR A 23 -34.50 7.55 24.52
CA THR A 23 -35.40 8.64 24.90
C THR A 23 -36.76 8.11 25.35
N PHE A 24 -37.31 7.10 24.66
CA PHE A 24 -38.54 6.43 25.07
C PHE A 24 -38.38 5.68 26.39
N ALA A 25 -37.31 4.91 26.57
CA ALA A 25 -37.04 4.14 27.78
C ALA A 25 -36.90 5.01 29.04
N PHE A 26 -36.44 6.26 28.91
CA PHE A 26 -36.33 7.20 30.03
C PHE A 26 -37.59 8.05 30.27
N THR A 27 -38.44 8.27 29.26
CA THR A 27 -39.66 9.08 29.38
C THR A 27 -40.92 8.25 29.70
N ASN A 28 -40.99 7.01 29.21
CA ASN A 28 -42.14 6.12 29.37
C ASN A 28 -42.38 5.62 30.81
N PRO A 29 -41.35 5.33 31.65
CA PRO A 29 -41.56 4.98 33.06
C PRO A 29 -42.20 6.09 33.89
N LEU A 30 -42.17 7.33 33.38
CA LEU A 30 -42.75 8.53 34.01
C LEU A 30 -44.11 8.92 33.41
N GLY A 31 -44.64 8.14 32.45
CA GLY A 31 -45.90 8.41 31.77
C GLY A 31 -45.91 9.71 30.95
N GLN A 32 -44.74 10.27 30.62
CA GLN A 32 -44.63 11.52 29.87
C GLN A 32 -44.67 11.26 28.36
N SER A 33 -45.59 11.95 27.68
CA SER A 33 -45.58 12.02 26.22
C SER A 33 -44.33 12.74 25.74
N TRP A 34 -43.79 12.33 24.59
CA TRP A 34 -42.66 13.00 23.97
C TRP A 34 -42.95 14.49 23.78
N THR A 35 -42.02 15.31 24.23
CA THR A 35 -42.04 16.75 24.02
C THR A 35 -41.33 17.10 22.71
N LEU A 36 -41.55 18.32 22.21
CA LEU A 36 -40.85 18.80 21.01
C LEU A 36 -39.32 18.68 21.12
N LYS A 37 -38.77 18.82 22.34
CA LYS A 37 -37.33 18.71 22.62
C LYS A 37 -36.79 17.31 22.34
N ASP A 38 -37.59 16.28 22.62
CA ASP A 38 -37.22 14.87 22.42
C ASP A 38 -37.09 14.54 20.92
N TYR A 39 -38.05 15.00 20.12
CA TYR A 39 -38.00 14.88 18.66
C TYR A 39 -36.82 15.64 18.05
N VAL A 40 -36.56 16.86 18.53
CA VAL A 40 -35.42 17.67 18.07
C VAL A 40 -34.10 17.01 18.44
N PHE A 41 -33.99 16.41 19.62
CA PHE A 41 -32.80 15.67 20.03
C PHE A 41 -32.52 14.47 19.12
N VAL A 42 -33.52 13.62 18.87
CA VAL A 42 -33.36 12.45 17.98
C VAL A 42 -33.00 12.90 16.56
N LEU A 43 -33.65 13.95 16.04
CA LEU A 43 -33.33 14.51 14.73
C LEU A 43 -31.89 15.04 14.69
N ALA A 44 -31.45 15.75 15.74
CA ALA A 44 -30.08 16.26 15.85
C ALA A 44 -29.04 15.13 15.86
N VAL A 45 -29.32 14.02 16.55
CA VAL A 45 -28.45 12.82 16.55
C VAL A 45 -28.36 12.23 15.14
N ILE A 46 -29.49 12.06 14.44
CA ILE A 46 -29.51 11.54 13.06
C ILE A 46 -28.69 12.44 12.14
N VAL A 47 -28.91 13.76 12.18
CA VAL A 47 -28.21 14.74 11.35
C VAL A 47 -26.70 14.74 11.66
N ALA A 48 -26.31 14.72 12.94
CA ALA A 48 -24.91 14.73 13.35
C ALA A 48 -24.17 13.45 12.90
N VAL A 49 -24.77 12.27 13.09
CA VAL A 49 -24.19 10.99 12.65
C VAL A 49 -24.07 10.94 11.13
N PHE A 50 -25.11 11.39 10.41
CA PHE A 50 -25.10 11.43 8.96
C PHE A 50 -24.00 12.37 8.43
N TYR A 51 -23.88 13.58 8.99
CA TYR A 51 -22.86 14.55 8.60
C TYR A 51 -21.44 14.07 8.93
N ASN A 52 -21.24 13.48 10.11
CA ASN A 52 -19.96 12.89 10.49
C ASN A 52 -19.56 11.80 9.49
N ARG A 53 -20.49 10.89 9.15
CA ARG A 53 -20.20 9.80 8.22
C ARG A 53 -19.89 10.30 6.81
N LEU A 54 -20.62 11.30 6.31
CA LEU A 54 -20.33 11.93 5.01
C LEU A 54 -18.95 12.60 5.01
N SER A 55 -18.60 13.28 6.11
CA SER A 55 -17.29 13.92 6.26
C SER A 55 -16.19 12.87 6.25
N THR A 56 -16.28 11.82 7.06
CA THR A 56 -15.32 10.70 7.07
C THR A 56 -15.18 10.08 5.67
N MET A 57 -16.27 9.84 4.96
CA MET A 57 -16.23 9.31 3.58
C MET A 57 -15.49 10.23 2.61
N LYS A 58 -15.68 11.55 2.73
CA LYS A 58 -14.95 12.53 1.91
C LYS A 58 -13.46 12.44 2.19
N TYR A 59 -13.04 12.37 3.46
CA TYR A 59 -11.64 12.22 3.84
C TYR A 59 -11.05 10.88 3.38
N GLU A 60 -11.75 9.76 3.57
CA GLU A 60 -11.33 8.44 3.08
C GLU A 60 -11.13 8.44 1.57
N ASN A 61 -12.03 9.07 0.81
CA ASN A 61 -11.93 9.16 -0.65
C ASN A 61 -10.73 10.04 -1.08
N LEU A 62 -10.56 11.21 -0.46
CA LEU A 62 -9.39 12.07 -0.73
C LEU A 62 -8.08 11.33 -0.42
N MET A 63 -8.01 10.63 0.70
CA MET A 63 -6.87 9.80 1.08
C MET A 63 -6.61 8.68 0.06
N GLN A 64 -7.66 7.99 -0.41
CA GLN A 64 -7.52 6.97 -1.46
C GLN A 64 -7.04 7.55 -2.80
N ILE A 65 -7.54 8.72 -3.19
CA ILE A 65 -7.10 9.42 -4.40
C ILE A 65 -5.61 9.77 -4.28
N GLU A 66 -5.19 10.30 -3.13
CA GLU A 66 -3.79 10.66 -2.88
C GLU A 66 -2.89 9.41 -2.89
N HIS A 67 -3.28 8.33 -2.21
CA HIS A 67 -2.56 7.05 -2.28
C HIS A 67 -2.49 6.50 -3.70
N ARG A 68 -3.55 6.65 -4.51
CA ARG A 68 -3.55 6.22 -5.91
C ARG A 68 -2.57 7.05 -6.73
N LYS A 69 -2.56 8.38 -6.58
CA LYS A 69 -1.59 9.27 -7.21
C LYS A 69 -0.15 8.93 -6.80
N LYS A 70 0.07 8.60 -5.52
CA LYS A 70 1.38 8.13 -5.02
C LYS A 70 1.82 6.79 -5.64
N ARG A 71 0.94 6.02 -6.27
CA ARG A 71 1.30 4.74 -6.90
C ARG A 71 1.47 4.83 -8.41
N GLN A 72 0.98 5.89 -9.06
CA GLN A 72 0.87 6.01 -10.52
C GLN A 72 2.15 6.47 -11.26
N SER A 73 3.23 6.82 -10.55
CA SER A 73 4.49 7.20 -11.22
C SER A 73 5.68 6.40 -10.70
N VAL A 74 6.09 5.38 -11.43
CA VAL A 74 7.34 4.65 -11.16
C VAL A 74 8.49 5.31 -11.91
N GLN A 75 9.60 5.53 -11.22
CA GLN A 75 10.84 6.01 -11.85
C GLN A 75 11.60 4.84 -12.49
N SER A 76 12.21 5.10 -13.65
CA SER A 76 13.12 4.14 -14.29
C SER A 76 14.43 4.05 -13.53
N LEU A 77 15.07 2.87 -13.51
CA LEU A 77 16.43 2.69 -12.98
C LEU A 77 17.41 3.63 -13.69
N GLN A 78 17.80 4.71 -13.04
CA GLN A 78 18.83 5.62 -13.52
C GLN A 78 19.92 5.73 -12.47
N ARG A 79 21.19 5.83 -12.90
CA ARG A 79 22.36 6.03 -12.02
C ARG A 79 22.57 4.91 -10.99
N ILE A 80 22.54 3.68 -11.48
CA ILE A 80 22.71 2.48 -10.66
C ILE A 80 24.02 1.80 -11.04
N GLU A 81 24.82 1.44 -10.04
CA GLU A 81 26.01 0.60 -10.18
C GLU A 81 25.68 -0.85 -9.79
N TRP A 82 25.89 -1.79 -10.70
CA TRP A 82 25.56 -3.20 -10.45
C TRP A 82 26.67 -3.89 -9.65
N VAL A 83 26.27 -4.61 -8.61
CA VAL A 83 27.16 -5.44 -7.78
C VAL A 83 27.09 -6.88 -8.24
N HIS A 84 25.88 -7.35 -8.58
CA HIS A 84 25.62 -8.72 -9.02
C HIS A 84 24.43 -8.80 -9.97
N GLY A 85 24.49 -9.73 -10.94
CA GLY A 85 23.44 -9.98 -11.93
C GLY A 85 23.44 -9.05 -13.16
N LEU A 86 22.61 -9.38 -14.16
CA LEU A 86 22.42 -8.56 -15.37
C LEU A 86 21.57 -7.31 -15.06
N PRO A 87 21.78 -6.20 -15.81
CA PRO A 87 20.98 -4.98 -15.67
C PRO A 87 19.54 -5.28 -16.11
N ARG A 88 18.66 -5.50 -15.15
CA ARG A 88 17.24 -5.63 -15.39
C ARG A 88 16.53 -4.90 -14.24
N GLN A 89 15.32 -4.37 -14.43
CA GLN A 89 14.58 -3.49 -13.49
C GLN A 89 13.60 -4.17 -12.51
N ILE A 90 13.66 -3.84 -11.20
CA ILE A 90 12.56 -3.72 -10.16
C ILE A 90 13.10 -3.95 -8.73
N GLU A 91 12.90 -2.98 -7.83
CA GLU A 91 13.80 -2.58 -6.72
C GLU A 91 13.37 -2.94 -5.28
N LEU A 92 14.37 -3.10 -4.40
CA LEU A 92 14.22 -3.19 -2.94
C LEU A 92 15.33 -2.40 -2.24
N ASN A 93 15.03 -1.32 -1.49
CA ASN A 93 16.07 -0.55 -0.78
C ASN A 93 16.55 -1.24 0.53
N LYS A 94 17.87 -1.36 0.70
CA LYS A 94 18.57 -2.03 1.82
C LYS A 94 19.77 -1.23 2.34
N GLY A 95 20.06 -1.39 3.63
CA GLY A 95 21.41 -1.33 4.20
C GLY A 95 21.81 -2.74 4.64
N THR A 96 22.92 -3.30 4.16
CA THR A 96 23.17 -4.76 4.10
C THR A 96 23.62 -5.39 5.42
N TRP A 97 23.91 -4.60 6.45
CA TRP A 97 24.49 -5.10 7.70
C TRP A 97 23.51 -5.70 8.72
N CYS A 98 22.29 -5.18 8.79
CA CYS A 98 21.40 -5.54 9.90
C CYS A 98 20.77 -6.92 9.67
N LYS A 99 20.42 -7.59 10.77
CA LYS A 99 19.73 -8.89 10.78
C LYS A 99 18.49 -8.86 9.88
N ASP A 100 17.74 -7.76 9.90
CA ASP A 100 16.52 -7.60 9.12
C ASP A 100 16.80 -7.54 7.60
N SER A 101 17.90 -6.91 7.19
CA SER A 101 18.31 -6.86 5.78
C SER A 101 18.81 -8.20 5.26
N ARG A 102 19.56 -8.97 6.07
CA ARG A 102 19.94 -10.35 5.71
C ARG A 102 18.73 -11.25 5.60
N ALA A 103 17.80 -11.17 6.56
CA ALA A 103 16.53 -11.88 6.48
C ALA A 103 15.73 -11.49 5.22
N ALA A 104 15.71 -10.21 4.85
CA ALA A 104 15.06 -9.76 3.62
C ALA A 104 15.73 -10.26 2.34
N LEU A 105 17.07 -10.37 2.28
CA LEU A 105 17.77 -11.01 1.16
C LEU A 105 17.34 -12.48 1.03
N LYS A 106 17.28 -13.22 2.12
CA LYS A 106 16.82 -14.62 2.12
C LYS A 106 15.36 -14.77 1.73
N THR A 107 14.49 -13.85 2.15
CA THR A 107 13.09 -13.88 1.69
C THR A 107 12.99 -13.59 0.20
N MET A 108 13.75 -12.64 -0.32
CA MET A 108 13.80 -12.39 -1.77
C MET A 108 14.30 -13.60 -2.55
N GLU A 109 15.32 -14.30 -2.05
CA GLU A 109 15.83 -15.53 -2.69
C GLU A 109 14.73 -16.60 -2.76
N LYS A 110 14.00 -16.81 -1.67
CA LYS A 110 12.85 -17.74 -1.66
C LYS A 110 11.79 -17.35 -2.68
N LEU A 111 11.42 -16.07 -2.74
CA LEU A 111 10.45 -15.58 -3.71
C LEU A 111 10.95 -15.78 -5.15
N ARG A 112 12.22 -15.48 -5.41
CA ARG A 112 12.86 -15.66 -6.72
C ARG A 112 12.82 -17.12 -7.19
N GLN A 113 13.01 -18.06 -6.27
CA GLN A 113 12.90 -19.51 -6.52
C GLN A 113 11.46 -19.97 -6.79
N VAL A 114 10.45 -19.30 -6.21
CA VAL A 114 9.03 -19.57 -6.52
C VAL A 114 8.65 -19.01 -7.90
N PHE A 115 9.19 -17.86 -8.29
CA PHE A 115 8.87 -17.18 -9.55
C PHE A 115 9.99 -17.31 -10.59
N THR A 116 10.33 -18.54 -10.97
CA THR A 116 11.47 -18.85 -11.85
C THR A 116 11.25 -18.53 -13.34
N HIS A 117 10.01 -18.61 -13.83
CA HIS A 117 9.68 -18.60 -15.26
C HIS A 117 9.61 -17.21 -15.94
N GLY A 118 10.44 -16.25 -15.53
CA GLY A 118 10.66 -15.00 -16.28
C GLY A 118 9.50 -13.98 -16.27
N GLY A 119 8.46 -14.21 -15.48
CA GLY A 119 7.34 -13.26 -15.33
C GLY A 119 7.60 -12.15 -14.30
N VAL A 120 8.54 -12.36 -13.38
CA VAL A 120 8.87 -11.42 -12.30
C VAL A 120 10.35 -11.19 -12.27
N GLN A 121 10.74 -9.96 -12.01
CA GLN A 121 12.11 -9.59 -11.84
C GLN A 121 12.37 -9.09 -10.43
N PHE A 122 13.49 -9.53 -9.86
CA PHE A 122 13.91 -9.20 -8.50
C PHE A 122 15.22 -8.42 -8.55
N VAL A 123 15.25 -7.24 -7.93
CA VAL A 123 16.45 -6.42 -7.73
C VAL A 123 16.47 -5.91 -6.29
N ALA A 124 17.61 -6.07 -5.62
CA ALA A 124 17.90 -5.37 -4.38
C ALA A 124 18.76 -4.14 -4.68
N LEU A 125 18.40 -3.03 -4.08
CA LEU A 125 19.10 -1.76 -4.11
C LEU A 125 19.70 -1.45 -2.74
N THR A 126 20.82 -0.75 -2.73
CA THR A 126 21.44 -0.27 -1.50
C THR A 126 22.10 1.08 -1.71
N GLN A 127 22.12 1.92 -0.67
CA GLN A 127 22.90 3.17 -0.65
C GLN A 127 24.32 2.98 -0.13
N GLU A 128 24.68 1.74 0.23
CA GLU A 128 25.99 1.44 0.76
C GLU A 128 27.03 1.47 -0.34
N LYS A 129 28.23 1.92 0.04
CA LYS A 129 29.36 1.98 -0.90
C LYS A 129 29.92 0.58 -1.14
N ARG A 130 30.66 0.40 -2.24
CA ARG A 130 31.28 -0.88 -2.57
C ARG A 130 32.21 -1.39 -1.45
N GLU A 131 32.91 -0.49 -0.76
CA GLU A 131 33.77 -0.86 0.37
C GLU A 131 32.96 -1.37 1.58
N GLU A 132 31.77 -0.83 1.80
CA GLU A 132 30.86 -1.30 2.85
C GLU A 132 30.30 -2.68 2.48
N LEU A 133 29.93 -2.90 1.23
CA LEU A 133 29.52 -4.22 0.75
C LEU A 133 30.65 -5.27 0.79
N ALA A 134 31.89 -4.87 0.53
CA ALA A 134 33.03 -5.77 0.70
C ALA A 134 33.17 -6.21 2.17
N ALA A 135 32.97 -5.28 3.09
CA ALA A 135 33.03 -5.61 4.50
C ALA A 135 31.80 -6.46 4.96
N TYR A 136 30.68 -6.47 4.24
CA TYR A 136 29.56 -7.41 4.47
C TYR A 136 30.04 -8.86 4.29
N GLU A 137 30.83 -9.12 3.24
CA GLU A 137 31.42 -10.43 2.97
C GLU A 137 32.40 -10.87 4.06
N GLU A 138 33.11 -9.94 4.68
CA GLU A 138 34.09 -10.24 5.72
C GLU A 138 33.42 -10.44 7.09
N LYS A 139 32.61 -9.47 7.53
CA LYS A 139 32.02 -9.47 8.88
C LYS A 139 30.74 -10.31 8.96
N GLY A 140 30.06 -10.51 7.84
CA GLY A 140 28.83 -11.28 7.76
C GLY A 140 29.05 -12.78 8.00
N ARG A 141 30.21 -13.33 7.64
CA ARG A 141 30.52 -14.78 7.72
C ARG A 141 30.29 -15.42 9.08
N GLY A 142 30.40 -14.66 10.17
CA GLY A 142 30.13 -15.14 11.53
C GLY A 142 28.64 -15.29 11.86
N ALA A 143 27.72 -14.79 11.03
CA ALA A 143 26.29 -14.85 11.26
C ALA A 143 25.68 -16.13 10.68
N SER A 144 24.81 -16.80 11.44
CA SER A 144 24.11 -18.02 10.98
C SER A 144 23.18 -17.79 9.78
N ASP A 145 22.76 -16.55 9.58
CA ASP A 145 21.92 -16.12 8.48
C ASP A 145 22.70 -15.45 7.33
N PHE A 146 24.03 -15.59 7.31
CA PHE A 146 24.87 -15.13 6.22
C PHE A 146 24.66 -15.94 4.94
N GLN A 147 24.88 -15.28 3.81
CA GLN A 147 25.00 -15.84 2.47
C GLN A 147 25.78 -14.81 1.62
N PRO A 148 26.83 -15.22 0.89
CA PRO A 148 27.55 -14.32 -0.02
C PRO A 148 26.62 -13.64 -1.02
N LEU A 149 26.89 -12.36 -1.32
CA LEU A 149 26.08 -11.55 -2.24
C LEU A 149 26.01 -12.15 -3.65
N GLU A 150 27.07 -12.83 -4.07
CA GLU A 150 27.19 -13.52 -5.36
C GLU A 150 26.34 -14.79 -5.49
N GLU A 151 25.94 -15.40 -4.36
CA GLU A 151 25.13 -16.63 -4.36
C GLU A 151 23.63 -16.35 -4.52
N PHE A 152 23.19 -15.10 -4.46
CA PHE A 152 21.78 -14.75 -4.69
C PHE A 152 21.43 -14.86 -6.17
N SER A 153 20.25 -15.40 -6.48
CA SER A 153 19.78 -15.62 -7.86
C SER A 153 19.06 -14.40 -8.47
N PHE A 154 19.19 -13.25 -7.81
CA PHE A 154 18.62 -11.96 -8.21
C PHE A 154 19.69 -10.86 -8.21
N SER A 155 19.42 -9.76 -8.92
CA SER A 155 20.40 -8.69 -9.06
C SER A 155 20.50 -7.84 -7.80
N ILE A 156 21.71 -7.39 -7.46
CA ILE A 156 21.97 -6.47 -6.36
C ILE A 156 22.71 -5.26 -6.92
N ALA A 157 22.29 -4.05 -6.56
CA ALA A 157 22.82 -2.82 -7.13
C ALA A 157 22.93 -1.70 -6.09
N ILE A 158 23.90 -0.82 -6.30
CA ILE A 158 24.14 0.39 -5.52
C ILE A 158 23.43 1.57 -6.21
N GLU A 159 22.73 2.39 -5.44
CA GLU A 159 22.02 3.59 -5.89
C GLU A 159 22.53 4.84 -5.17
N ASP A 160 22.41 6.01 -5.80
CA ASP A 160 22.97 7.28 -5.32
C ASP A 160 22.10 8.01 -4.27
N GLY A 161 21.00 7.39 -3.86
CA GLY A 161 20.04 7.87 -2.88
C GLY A 161 18.78 8.48 -3.48
N LEU A 162 18.75 8.72 -4.80
CA LEU A 162 17.59 9.29 -5.47
C LEU A 162 16.40 8.32 -5.48
N MET A 163 16.64 7.03 -5.76
CA MET A 163 15.55 6.06 -5.83
C MET A 163 14.95 5.83 -4.45
N SER A 164 15.78 5.66 -3.42
CA SER A 164 15.24 5.57 -2.06
C SER A 164 14.49 6.83 -1.63
N LYS A 165 14.91 8.04 -2.02
CA LYS A 165 14.13 9.25 -1.72
C LYS A 165 12.76 9.21 -2.41
N GLU A 166 12.73 8.91 -3.71
CA GLU A 166 11.49 8.90 -4.50
C GLU A 166 10.48 7.84 -4.06
N TYR A 167 10.94 6.73 -3.48
CA TYR A 167 10.05 5.70 -2.96
C TYR A 167 9.82 5.84 -1.45
N LEU A 168 10.87 5.90 -0.64
CA LEU A 168 10.70 5.90 0.82
C LEU A 168 10.07 7.20 1.32
N VAL A 169 10.51 8.36 0.84
CA VAL A 169 9.93 9.65 1.28
C VAL A 169 8.51 9.81 0.77
N ARG A 170 8.26 9.45 -0.50
CA ARG A 170 6.91 9.55 -1.10
C ARG A 170 5.87 8.73 -0.35
N PHE A 171 6.25 7.57 0.16
CA PHE A 171 5.38 6.66 0.90
C PHE A 171 5.49 6.83 2.42
N ASP A 172 6.18 7.86 2.90
CA ASP A 172 6.36 8.17 4.32
C ASP A 172 6.97 6.98 5.11
N ILE A 173 7.93 6.29 4.49
CA ILE A 173 8.62 5.11 5.03
C ILE A 173 9.93 5.54 5.68
N TYR A 174 10.03 5.30 6.99
CA TYR A 174 11.21 5.63 7.80
C TYR A 174 12.01 4.41 8.25
N HIS A 175 11.72 3.23 7.69
CA HIS A 175 12.37 1.98 8.09
C HIS A 175 12.79 1.16 6.88
N ILE A 176 13.93 0.49 7.02
CA ILE A 176 14.49 -0.46 6.07
C ILE A 176 14.63 -1.84 6.75
N PRO A 177 14.60 -2.95 6.00
CA PRO A 177 14.37 -3.04 4.55
C PRO A 177 12.90 -2.85 4.15
N HIS A 178 12.66 -2.38 2.93
CA HIS A 178 11.31 -2.18 2.39
C HIS A 178 11.22 -2.67 0.93
N MET A 179 10.07 -3.23 0.56
CA MET A 179 9.83 -3.82 -0.76
C MET A 179 8.69 -3.16 -1.48
N PHE A 180 8.82 -3.05 -2.81
CA PHE A 180 7.81 -2.57 -3.72
C PHE A 180 7.52 -3.64 -4.78
N ILE A 181 6.25 -3.85 -5.08
CA ILE A 181 5.78 -4.67 -6.21
C ILE A 181 5.24 -3.70 -7.25
N ILE A 182 5.89 -3.71 -8.42
CA ILE A 182 5.63 -2.81 -9.53
C ILE A 182 5.12 -3.64 -10.71
N GLY A 183 3.97 -3.25 -11.26
CA GLY A 183 3.37 -3.87 -12.44
C GLY A 183 4.02 -3.39 -13.74
N LYS A 184 3.75 -4.09 -14.85
CA LYS A 184 4.22 -3.69 -16.19
C LYS A 184 3.69 -2.32 -16.62
N ASP A 185 2.54 -1.93 -16.10
CA ASP A 185 1.93 -0.61 -16.26
C ASP A 185 2.67 0.52 -15.54
N LYS A 186 3.78 0.21 -14.86
CA LYS A 186 4.59 1.15 -14.07
C LYS A 186 3.81 1.73 -12.89
N VAL A 187 2.88 0.95 -12.32
CA VAL A 187 2.16 1.28 -11.09
C VAL A 187 2.67 0.44 -9.94
N ILE A 188 2.77 1.04 -8.76
CA ILE A 188 3.10 0.33 -7.51
C ILE A 188 1.83 -0.36 -6.99
N HIS A 189 1.75 -1.67 -7.13
CA HIS A 189 0.61 -2.48 -6.67
C HIS A 189 0.65 -2.70 -5.16
N TRP A 190 1.85 -2.84 -4.61
CA TRP A 190 2.04 -3.10 -3.19
C TRP A 190 3.39 -2.59 -2.71
N TYR A 191 3.47 -2.22 -1.44
CA TYR A 191 4.71 -1.92 -0.74
C TYR A 191 4.58 -2.36 0.72
N GLY A 192 5.68 -2.82 1.31
CA GLY A 192 5.68 -3.30 2.70
C GLY A 192 6.99 -3.95 3.12
N LYS A 193 6.96 -4.60 4.27
CA LYS A 193 8.14 -5.32 4.78
C LYS A 193 8.33 -6.63 4.02
N PRO A 194 9.56 -6.99 3.63
CA PRO A 194 9.83 -8.28 2.98
C PRO A 194 9.43 -9.51 3.80
N SER A 195 9.34 -9.38 5.13
CA SER A 195 8.93 -10.45 6.04
C SER A 195 7.42 -10.59 6.22
N GLU A 196 6.62 -9.74 5.57
CA GLU A 196 5.16 -9.78 5.68
C GLU A 196 4.59 -11.04 5.03
N LYS A 197 3.55 -11.62 5.65
CA LYS A 197 2.90 -12.81 5.11
C LYS A 197 2.08 -12.46 3.86
N GLY A 198 1.97 -13.40 2.92
CA GLY A 198 1.11 -13.26 1.74
C GLY A 198 1.71 -12.47 0.58
N ILE A 199 3.00 -12.12 0.64
CA ILE A 199 3.73 -11.47 -0.46
C ILE A 199 3.63 -12.27 -1.77
N GLU A 200 3.76 -13.59 -1.70
CA GLU A 200 3.60 -14.45 -2.89
C GLU A 200 2.24 -14.28 -3.56
N GLY A 201 1.17 -14.19 -2.77
CA GLY A 201 -0.17 -13.91 -3.26
C GLY A 201 -0.24 -12.54 -3.94
N ARG A 202 0.35 -11.50 -3.34
CA ARG A 202 0.43 -10.16 -3.93
C ARG A 202 1.15 -10.14 -5.28
N ILE A 203 2.26 -10.87 -5.40
CA ILE A 203 3.00 -10.99 -6.66
C ILE A 203 2.14 -11.71 -7.70
N ARG A 204 1.45 -12.80 -7.33
CA ARG A 204 0.52 -13.51 -8.23
C ARG A 204 -0.64 -12.64 -8.69
N ASP A 205 -1.27 -11.90 -7.78
CA ASP A 205 -2.36 -10.97 -8.10
C ASP A 205 -1.90 -9.91 -9.09
N CYS A 206 -0.69 -9.36 -8.90
CA CYS A 206 -0.09 -8.40 -9.82
C CYS A 206 0.17 -9.02 -11.20
N LEU A 207 0.72 -10.24 -11.25
CA LEU A 207 0.95 -10.96 -12.51
C LEU A 207 -0.35 -11.26 -13.26
N LEU A 208 -1.42 -11.63 -12.54
CA LEU A 208 -2.74 -11.88 -13.13
C LEU A 208 -3.34 -10.59 -13.70
N ALA A 209 -3.22 -9.46 -12.99
CA ALA A 209 -3.65 -8.16 -13.47
C ALA A 209 -2.90 -7.77 -14.76
N ASP A 210 -1.58 -7.99 -14.81
CA ASP A 210 -0.74 -7.70 -15.98
C ASP A 210 -1.02 -8.61 -17.20
N ASN A 211 -1.48 -9.85 -16.97
CA ASN A 211 -1.80 -10.80 -18.04
C ASN A 211 -3.24 -10.69 -18.54
N THR A 212 -4.08 -9.90 -17.87
CA THR A 212 -5.43 -9.62 -18.36
C THR A 212 -5.33 -8.52 -19.41
N PRO A 213 -5.77 -8.73 -20.66
CA PRO A 213 -5.80 -7.65 -21.64
C PRO A 213 -6.64 -6.51 -21.06
N LEU A 214 -6.09 -5.30 -21.06
CA LEU A 214 -6.85 -4.10 -20.74
C LEU A 214 -8.01 -4.02 -21.73
N ASN A 215 -9.19 -4.51 -21.34
CA ASN A 215 -10.40 -4.28 -22.10
C ASN A 215 -10.53 -2.76 -22.28
N ALA A 216 -10.51 -2.34 -23.53
CA ALA A 216 -10.54 -0.94 -23.98
C ALA A 216 -11.78 -0.16 -23.50
N GLU A 217 -12.68 -0.80 -22.76
CA GLU A 217 -13.91 -0.20 -22.21
C GLU A 217 -13.69 0.57 -20.89
N SER A 218 -12.58 0.35 -20.17
CA SER A 218 -12.34 1.02 -18.88
C SER A 218 -11.86 2.48 -18.99
N PHE A 219 -11.42 2.92 -20.16
CA PHE A 219 -11.06 4.32 -20.42
C PHE A 219 -12.20 5.13 -21.05
N ALA A 220 -13.23 4.48 -21.60
CA ALA A 220 -14.36 5.18 -22.24
C ALA A 220 -15.31 5.87 -21.24
N VAL A 221 -15.29 5.49 -19.95
CA VAL A 221 -16.18 6.09 -18.94
C VAL A 221 -15.64 7.41 -18.40
N ALA A 222 -14.33 7.67 -18.52
CA ALA A 222 -13.73 8.92 -18.04
C ALA A 222 -13.93 10.10 -19.02
N ASP A 223 -14.01 9.85 -20.33
CA ASP A 223 -14.12 10.90 -21.34
C ASP A 223 -15.55 11.38 -21.61
N VAL A 224 -16.58 10.59 -21.25
CA VAL A 224 -17.98 10.99 -21.46
C VAL A 224 -18.46 12.01 -20.43
N HIS A 225 -17.78 12.16 -19.29
CA HIS A 225 -18.14 13.16 -18.27
C HIS A 225 -17.48 14.53 -18.42
N MET A 226 -16.49 14.71 -19.30
CA MET A 226 -15.90 16.03 -19.57
C MET A 226 -16.45 16.75 -20.82
N LYS A 227 -17.28 16.10 -21.64
CA LYS A 227 -17.84 16.71 -22.86
C LYS A 227 -19.24 17.34 -22.73
N LYS A 228 -19.79 17.47 -21.51
CA LYS A 228 -21.05 18.18 -21.26
C LYS A 228 -20.86 19.41 -20.37
N VAL A 229 -19.92 20.28 -20.72
CA VAL A 229 -19.94 21.69 -20.31
C VAL A 229 -19.35 22.49 -21.49
N ASN A 230 -20.24 22.89 -22.40
CA ASN A 230 -20.15 24.08 -23.25
C ASN A 230 -21.55 24.33 -23.81
#